data_AF-A0A4Q7ZKX3-F1
#
_entry.id   AF-A0A4Q7ZKX3-F1
#
_cell.length_a   1.000
_cell.length_b   1.000
_cell.length_c   1.000
_cell.angle_alpha   90.00
_cell.angle_beta   90.00
_cell.angle_gamma   90.00
#
_symmetry.space_group_name_H-M   'P 1'
#
loop_
_entity.id
_entity.type
_entity.pdbx_description
1 polymer ?
#
loop_
_entity_poly.entity_id
_entity_poly.type
_entity_poly.pdbx_seq_one_letter_code
_entity_poly.pdbx_strand_id
1 'polypeptide(L)'
;MADGTDVDLAALDALAARLRTSGDNLDTVGNGAPGIPDAGELSGAMGELIAHLSEGAGNLVVGLKEAADRVELSRRGYAERDAGVAQTFAGYF
;
A
#
# COMPACT_ATOMS: atom_id res chain seq x y z
N MET A 1 -11.48 32.92 0.88
CA MET A 1 -10.20 32.42 0.36
C MET A 1 -10.33 30.90 0.34
N ALA A 2 -10.48 30.31 -0.85
CA ALA A 2 -10.56 28.87 -0.98
C ALA A 2 -9.15 28.33 -0.79
N ASP A 3 -8.86 27.84 0.40
CA ASP A 3 -7.65 27.08 0.72
C ASP A 3 -7.77 25.70 0.05
N GLY A 4 -7.68 25.71 -1.28
CA GLY A 4 -7.68 24.51 -2.11
C GLY A 4 -6.28 23.93 -2.03
N THR A 5 -6.13 22.80 -1.36
CA THR A 5 -4.92 22.00 -1.46
C THR A 5 -4.83 21.55 -2.93
N ASP A 6 -3.92 22.13 -3.70
CA ASP A 6 -3.61 21.66 -5.05
C ASP A 6 -2.93 20.30 -4.92
N VAL A 7 -3.75 19.25 -5.00
CA VAL A 7 -3.29 17.88 -4.82
C VAL A 7 -2.99 17.27 -6.18
N ASP A 8 -1.74 16.85 -6.35
CA ASP A 8 -1.33 16.10 -7.53
C ASP A 8 -1.95 14.69 -7.50
N LEU A 9 -3.07 14.53 -8.22
CA LEU A 9 -3.78 13.25 -8.35
C LEU A 9 -2.93 12.17 -9.04
N ALA A 10 -1.98 12.54 -9.90
CA ALA A 10 -1.07 11.60 -10.53
C ALA A 10 -0.02 11.09 -9.55
N ALA A 11 0.48 11.97 -8.66
CA ALA A 11 1.36 11.56 -7.58
C ALA A 11 0.68 10.60 -6.60
N LEU A 12 -0.60 10.82 -6.26
CA LEU A 12 -1.37 9.89 -5.42
C LEU A 12 -1.58 8.53 -6.10
N ASP A 13 -1.88 8.53 -7.41
CA ASP A 13 -2.03 7.29 -8.18
C ASP A 13 -0.72 6.49 -8.23
N ALA A 14 0.40 7.17 -8.51
CA ALA A 14 1.73 6.55 -8.50
C ALA A 14 2.11 6.01 -7.12
N LEU A 15 1.75 6.70 -6.04
CA LEU A 15 1.98 6.24 -4.68
C LEU A 15 1.16 4.98 -4.37
N ALA A 16 -0.14 4.96 -4.69
CA ALA A 16 -0.99 3.80 -4.51
C ALA A 16 -0.46 2.59 -5.29
N ALA A 17 -0.08 2.78 -6.56
CA ALA A 17 0.52 1.73 -7.38
C ALA A 17 1.81 1.18 -6.75
N ARG A 18 2.69 2.06 -6.28
CA ARG A 18 3.95 1.66 -5.64
C ARG A 18 3.73 0.85 -4.36
N LEU A 19 2.75 1.23 -3.55
CA LEU A 19 2.39 0.49 -2.34
C LEU A 19 1.87 -0.91 -2.68
N ARG A 20 1.00 -1.05 -3.70
CA ARG A 20 0.53 -2.37 -4.17
C ARG A 20 1.67 -3.24 -4.66
N THR A 21 2.48 -2.72 -5.58
CA THR A 21 3.64 -3.45 -6.12
C THR A 21 4.59 -3.89 -5.00
N SER A 22 4.80 -3.05 -3.99
CA SER A 22 5.63 -3.42 -2.85
C SER A 22 5.00 -4.56 -2.03
N GLY A 23 3.68 -4.52 -1.82
CA GLY A 23 2.94 -5.60 -1.18
C GLY A 23 3.03 -6.91 -1.98
N ASP A 24 2.81 -6.86 -3.30
CA ASP A 24 2.86 -8.06 -4.15
C ASP A 24 4.26 -8.66 -4.25
N ASN A 25 5.30 -7.82 -4.31
CA ASN A 25 6.68 -8.28 -4.26
C ASN A 25 7.00 -8.99 -2.94
N LEU A 26 6.55 -8.44 -1.82
CA LEU A 26 6.78 -9.03 -0.50
C LEU A 26 5.98 -10.34 -0.33
N ASP A 27 4.75 -10.39 -0.83
CA ASP A 27 3.91 -11.59 -0.84
C ASP A 27 4.57 -12.70 -1.68
N THR A 28 5.14 -12.34 -2.84
CA THR A 28 5.90 -13.29 -3.69
C THR A 28 7.10 -13.85 -2.94
N VAL A 29 7.85 -13.00 -2.22
CA VAL A 29 8.98 -13.45 -1.40
C VAL A 29 8.52 -14.36 -0.25
N GLY A 30 7.42 -14.01 0.44
CA GLY A 30 6.85 -14.82 1.51
C GLY A 30 6.40 -16.20 1.05
N ASN A 31 5.75 -16.29 -0.12
CA ASN A 31 5.34 -17.56 -0.72
C ASN A 31 6.52 -18.38 -1.25
N GLY A 32 7.67 -17.75 -1.51
CA GLY A 32 8.92 -18.40 -1.91
C GLY A 32 9.85 -18.74 -0.75
N ALA A 33 9.41 -18.56 0.51
CA ALA A 33 10.26 -18.79 1.68
C ALA A 33 10.74 -20.26 1.71
N PRO A 34 12.05 -20.48 1.92
CA PRO A 34 12.57 -21.83 2.07
C PRO A 34 11.96 -22.48 3.32
N GLY A 35 11.75 -23.79 3.27
CA GLY A 35 11.38 -24.57 4.45
C GLY A 35 12.46 -24.50 5.53
N ILE A 36 12.21 -25.13 6.68
CA ILE A 36 13.14 -25.14 7.82
C ILE A 36 14.53 -25.62 7.34
N PRO A 37 15.58 -24.78 7.46
CA PRO A 37 16.94 -25.17 7.11
C PRO A 37 17.41 -26.32 8.00
N ASP A 38 18.10 -27.29 7.41
CA ASP A 38 18.81 -28.30 8.18
C ASP A 38 20.05 -27.66 8.84
N ALA A 39 19.91 -27.38 10.13
CA ALA A 39 20.94 -26.78 10.97
C ALA A 39 21.26 -27.67 12.19
N GLY A 40 20.95 -28.97 12.10
CA GLY A 40 21.08 -29.90 13.23
C GLY A 40 20.21 -29.48 14.42
N GLU A 41 20.80 -29.36 15.61
CA GLU A 41 20.11 -28.95 16.84
C GLU A 41 19.47 -27.55 16.74
N LEU A 42 19.98 -26.68 15.87
CA LEU A 42 19.45 -25.33 15.66
C LEU A 42 18.27 -25.27 14.69
N SER A 43 17.91 -26.38 14.03
CA SER A 43 16.85 -26.39 13.02
C SER A 43 15.51 -25.88 13.58
N GLY A 44 15.19 -26.21 14.83
CA GLY A 44 13.98 -25.72 15.50
C GLY A 44 13.97 -24.20 15.66
N ALA A 45 15.05 -23.61 16.19
CA ALA A 45 15.17 -22.17 16.37
C ALA A 45 15.18 -21.41 15.03
N MET A 46 15.81 -21.97 13.99
CA MET A 46 15.78 -21.41 12.65
C MET A 46 14.38 -21.45 12.04
N GLY A 47 13.63 -22.54 12.27
CA GLY A 47 12.24 -22.65 11.85
C GLY A 47 11.34 -21.60 12.51
N GLU A 48 11.52 -21.37 13.80
CA GLU A 48 10.76 -20.35 14.56
C GLU A 48 11.09 -18.93 14.08
N LEU A 49 12.36 -18.63 13.81
CA LEU A 49 12.79 -17.35 13.23
C LEU A 49 12.14 -17.10 11.86
N ILE A 50 12.15 -18.12 10.98
CA ILE A 50 11.54 -18.03 9.64
C ILE A 50 10.03 -17.87 9.74
N ALA A 51 9.39 -18.57 10.68
CA ALA A 51 7.95 -18.43 10.93
C ALA A 51 7.60 -16.99 11.35
N HIS A 52 8.32 -16.42 12.32
CA HIS A 52 8.10 -15.04 12.76
C HIS A 52 8.37 -14.02 11.66
N LEU A 53 9.43 -14.23 10.86
CA LEU A 53 9.73 -13.36 9.73
C LEU A 53 8.60 -13.43 8.68
N SER A 54 8.10 -14.63 8.38
CA SER A 54 7.02 -14.84 7.41
C SER A 54 5.71 -14.22 7.88
N GLU A 55 5.38 -14.34 9.16
CA GLU A 55 4.21 -13.70 9.77
C GLU A 55 4.32 -12.17 9.71
N GLY A 56 5.48 -11.61 10.10
CA GLY A 56 5.74 -10.18 10.01
C GLY A 56 5.65 -9.64 8.59
N ALA A 57 6.20 -10.38 7.61
CA ALA A 57 6.09 -10.03 6.20
C ALA A 57 4.63 -10.07 5.72
N GLY A 58 3.85 -11.08 6.11
CA GLY A 58 2.42 -11.17 5.77
C GLY A 58 1.62 -9.97 6.30
N ASN A 59 1.86 -9.57 7.54
CA ASN A 59 1.23 -8.37 8.12
C ASN A 59 1.61 -7.08 7.36
N LEU A 60 2.86 -6.98 6.91
CA LEU A 60 3.32 -5.85 6.10
C LEU A 60 2.66 -5.83 4.71
N VAL A 61 2.49 -6.98 4.06
CA VAL A 61 1.75 -7.10 2.79
C VAL A 61 0.33 -6.54 2.95
N VAL A 62 -0.37 -6.95 4.01
CA VAL A 62 -1.73 -6.47 4.31
C VAL A 62 -1.74 -4.95 4.51
N GLY A 63 -0.82 -4.43 5.33
CA GLY A 63 -0.72 -2.99 5.59
C GLY A 63 -0.39 -2.16 4.34
N LEU A 64 0.45 -2.67 3.44
CA LEU A 64 0.77 -2.01 2.17
C LEU A 64 -0.44 -1.95 1.24
N LYS A 65 -1.21 -3.03 1.14
CA LYS A 65 -2.44 -3.08 0.33
C LYS A 65 -3.49 -2.12 0.89
N GLU A 66 -3.69 -2.12 2.21
CA GLU A 66 -4.61 -1.18 2.86
C GLU A 66 -4.18 0.29 2.67
N ALA A 67 -2.89 0.59 2.79
CA ALA A 67 -2.36 1.93 2.56
C ALA A 67 -2.60 2.37 1.10
N ALA A 68 -2.41 1.48 0.14
CA ALA A 68 -2.71 1.77 -1.27
C ALA A 68 -4.18 2.13 -1.48
N ASP A 69 -5.09 1.36 -0.87
CA ASP A 69 -6.52 1.59 -1.00
C ASP A 69 -6.96 2.91 -0.35
N ARG A 70 -6.38 3.27 0.79
CA ARG A 70 -6.60 4.57 1.45
C ARG A 70 -6.10 5.74 0.60
N VAL A 71 -4.96 5.59 -0.07
CA VAL A 71 -4.43 6.62 -1.00
C VAL A 71 -5.35 6.77 -2.21
N GLU A 72 -5.84 5.66 -2.78
CA GLU A 72 -6.78 5.72 -3.90
C GLU A 72 -8.12 6.36 -3.50
N LEU A 73 -8.64 6.01 -2.32
CA LEU A 73 -9.85 6.64 -1.78
C LEU A 73 -9.66 8.15 -1.63
N SER A 74 -8.51 8.57 -1.10
CA SER A 74 -8.18 9.99 -0.94
C SER A 74 -8.10 10.70 -2.30
N ARG A 75 -7.44 10.09 -3.30
CA ARG A 75 -7.38 10.60 -4.68
C ARG A 75 -8.77 10.83 -5.26
N ARG A 76 -9.69 9.86 -5.11
CA ARG A 76 -11.08 9.99 -5.57
C ARG A 76 -11.78 11.15 -4.89
N GLY A 77 -11.62 11.29 -3.57
CA GLY A 77 -12.19 12.41 -2.81
C GLY A 77 -11.69 13.79 -3.27
N TYR A 78 -10.41 13.93 -3.60
CA TYR A 78 -9.88 15.17 -4.17
C TYR A 78 -10.43 15.45 -5.57
N ALA A 79 -10.45 14.45 -6.45
CA ALA A 79 -10.98 14.58 -7.80
C ALA A 79 -12.47 14.99 -7.83
N GLU A 80 -13.28 14.41 -6.94
CA GLU A 80 -14.70 14.76 -6.80
C GLU A 80 -14.88 16.19 -6.30
N ARG A 81 -14.04 16.63 -5.35
CA ARG A 81 -14.07 17.99 -4.81
C ARG A 81 -13.70 19.02 -5.88
N ASP A 82 -12.65 18.76 -6.67
CA ASP A 82 -12.23 19.64 -7.76
C ASP A 82 -13.31 19.74 -8.85
N ALA A 83 -13.96 18.62 -9.20
CA ALA A 83 -15.07 18.61 -10.15
C ALA A 83 -16.26 19.44 -9.64
N GLY A 84 -16.60 19.34 -8.36
CA GLY A 84 -17.69 20.13 -7.74
C GLY A 84 -17.40 21.64 -7.71
N VAL A 85 -16.15 22.02 -7.43
CA VAL A 85 -15.72 23.43 -7.47
C VAL A 85 -15.76 23.97 -8.90
N ALA A 86 -15.28 23.21 -9.89
CA ALA A 86 -15.32 23.60 -11.29
C ALA A 86 -16.75 23.83 -11.81
N GLN A 87 -17.70 22.95 -11.45
CA GLN A 87 -19.12 23.11 -11.79
C GLN A 87 -19.74 24.35 -11.14
N THR A 88 -19.39 24.63 -9.88
CA THR A 88 -19.85 25.84 -9.18
C THR A 88 -19.37 27.10 -9.90
N PHE A 89 -18.11 27.13 -10.36
CA PHE A 89 -17.58 28.26 -11.13
C PHE A 89 -18.22 28.42 -12.51
N ALA A 90 -18.53 27.31 -13.21
CA ALA A 90 -19.17 27.34 -14.52
C ALA A 90 -20.62 27.85 -14.51
N GLY A 91 -21.33 27.75 -13.38
CA GLY A 91 -22.70 28.23 -13.22
C GLY A 91 -22.86 29.74 -12.92
N TYR A 92 -21.74 30.47 -12.76
CA TYR A 92 -21.72 31.91 -12.47
C TYR A 92 -21.42 32.81 -13.70
N PHE A 93 -21.27 32.22 -14.89
CA PHE A 93 -21.13 32.91 -16.18
C PHE A 93 -22.24 32.47 -17.14
#